data_AF-A0ABD5XPK1-F1
#
_entry.id   AF-A0ABD5XPK1-F1
#
_cell.length_a   1.000
_cell.length_b   1.000
_cell.length_c   1.000
_cell.angle_alpha   90.00
_cell.angle_beta   90.00
_cell.angle_gamma   90.00
#
_symmetry.space_group_name_H-M   'P 1'
#
loop_
_entity.id
_entity.type
_entity.pdbx_description
1 polymer ?
#
loop_
_entity_poly.entity_id
_entity_poly.type
_entity_poly.pdbx_seq_one_letter_code
_entity_poly.pdbx_strand_id
1 'polypeptide(L)'
;MSWWDYGHFITTQGERIPHANPFQQGASSAANYLLAPSEADADQVLANIDDDGEAENMRYVMVNWEMATIGSEFGAQVVFDDDTTASDYYGATLRETQTAQGQSRYNLAFYDKEQRYYESMLVRLYKYHGSRAEPTVNTLFGERVVVFDYDTVSSQDGSTTYKVLPTGENATAIRTFANESAAREFVEEDGTAQIGGIGAFPKEPVPALQHYRMVSTSETSAYASSSYQRSVLRESQSLGLRPRCCSRRSRSG
;
A
#
# COMPACT_ATOMS: atom_id res chain seq x y z
N MET A 1 12.55 8.10 13.65
CA MET A 1 12.56 7.44 12.34
C MET A 1 11.71 8.19 11.32
N SER A 2 12.16 8.29 10.07
CA SER A 2 11.37 8.72 8.90
C SER A 2 12.18 8.38 7.63
N TRP A 3 11.59 8.57 6.45
CA TRP A 3 12.35 8.52 5.20
C TRP A 3 13.35 9.68 5.10
N TRP A 4 14.47 9.47 4.40
CA TRP A 4 15.65 10.33 4.44
C TRP A 4 15.40 11.74 3.87
N ASP A 5 14.50 11.89 2.89
CA ASP A 5 14.08 13.19 2.32
C ASP A 5 13.56 14.16 3.40
N TYR A 6 12.99 13.63 4.50
CA TYR A 6 12.37 14.43 5.55
C TYR A 6 13.32 14.84 6.68
N GLY A 7 14.59 14.40 6.66
CA GLY A 7 15.54 14.69 7.73
C GLY A 7 15.68 16.20 8.02
N HIS A 8 15.73 17.03 6.97
CA HIS A 8 15.82 18.49 7.15
C HIS A 8 14.60 19.09 7.85
N PHE A 9 13.38 18.62 7.54
CA PHE A 9 12.16 19.08 8.21
C PHE A 9 12.10 18.65 9.67
N ILE A 10 12.55 17.44 9.99
CA ILE A 10 12.63 16.95 11.37
C ILE A 10 13.59 17.82 12.18
N THR A 11 14.74 18.19 11.61
CA THR A 11 15.70 19.08 12.28
C THR A 11 15.15 20.49 12.45
N THR A 12 14.65 21.11 11.38
CA THR A 12 14.31 22.54 11.38
C THR A 12 12.95 22.88 11.96
N GLN A 13 11.95 22.01 11.81
CA GLN A 13 10.60 22.24 12.32
C GLN A 13 10.27 21.36 13.52
N GLY A 14 10.79 20.13 13.53
CA GLY A 14 10.62 19.21 14.66
C GLY A 14 11.55 19.53 15.83
N GLU A 15 12.65 20.27 15.58
CA GLU A 15 13.73 20.49 16.55
C GLU A 15 14.20 19.16 17.18
N ARG A 16 14.32 18.12 16.34
CA ARG A 16 14.79 16.78 16.73
C ARG A 16 15.86 16.31 15.76
N ILE A 17 16.68 15.36 16.21
CA ILE A 17 17.70 14.73 15.36
C ILE A 17 17.03 13.59 14.57
N PRO A 18 17.03 13.64 13.23
CA PRO A 18 16.56 12.52 12.43
C PRO A 18 17.61 11.42 12.36
N HIS A 19 17.16 10.16 12.25
CA HIS A 19 18.05 9.03 11.95
C HIS A 19 18.57 9.10 10.52
N ALA A 20 17.65 9.22 9.55
CA ALA A 20 17.98 9.33 8.15
C ALA A 20 17.90 10.77 7.65
N ASN A 21 18.82 11.17 6.77
CA ASN A 21 18.93 12.56 6.33
C ASN A 21 19.19 12.73 4.82
N PRO A 22 19.04 13.95 4.25
CA PRO A 22 19.26 14.24 2.83
C PRO A 22 20.61 13.88 2.23
N PHE A 23 21.62 13.56 3.05
CA PHE A 23 22.90 13.01 2.59
C PHE A 23 22.88 11.47 2.46
N GLN A 24 21.69 10.86 2.50
CA GLN A 24 21.43 9.41 2.42
C GLN A 24 22.04 8.59 3.55
N GLN A 25 22.56 9.23 4.60
CA GLN A 25 22.92 8.55 5.84
C GLN A 25 21.65 7.97 6.46
N GLY A 26 21.71 6.72 6.93
CA GLY A 26 20.58 6.01 7.53
C GLY A 26 19.45 5.65 6.56
N ALA A 27 19.63 5.82 5.24
CA ALA A 27 18.57 5.55 4.26
C ALA A 27 18.17 4.07 4.20
N SER A 28 19.14 3.15 4.15
CA SER A 28 18.88 1.71 4.12
C SER A 28 18.24 1.22 5.41
N SER A 29 18.75 1.61 6.58
CA SER A 29 18.15 1.25 7.87
C SER A 29 16.74 1.85 8.05
N ALA A 30 16.50 3.07 7.55
CA ALA A 30 15.14 3.63 7.50
C ALA A 30 14.22 2.87 6.54
N ALA A 31 14.68 2.47 5.36
CA ALA A 31 13.93 1.62 4.44
C ALA A 31 13.56 0.29 5.10
N ASN A 32 14.54 -0.42 5.66
CA ASN A 32 14.35 -1.71 6.32
C ASN A 32 13.36 -1.60 7.47
N TYR A 33 13.42 -0.53 8.28
CA TYR A 33 12.46 -0.30 9.35
C TYR A 33 11.05 -0.03 8.81
N LEU A 34 10.93 0.84 7.80
CA LEU A 34 9.62 1.24 7.23
C LEU A 34 8.95 0.08 6.49
N LEU A 35 9.73 -0.79 5.87
CA LEU A 35 9.28 -1.96 5.10
C LEU A 35 9.18 -3.24 5.94
N ALA A 36 9.66 -3.23 7.18
CA ALA A 36 9.58 -4.36 8.10
C ALA A 36 8.15 -4.92 8.19
N PRO A 37 7.93 -6.24 8.01
CA PRO A 37 6.60 -6.83 7.93
C PRO A 37 5.97 -7.05 9.33
N SER A 38 6.74 -6.94 10.41
CA SER A 38 6.24 -7.06 11.78
C SER A 38 6.93 -6.09 12.74
N GLU A 39 6.35 -5.90 13.93
CA GLU A 39 7.00 -5.10 14.98
C GLU A 39 8.32 -5.74 15.43
N ALA A 40 8.39 -7.07 15.47
CA ALA A 40 9.62 -7.77 15.85
C ALA A 40 10.75 -7.57 14.84
N ASP A 41 10.44 -7.59 13.54
CA ASP A 41 11.42 -7.29 12.50
C ASP A 41 11.86 -5.82 12.55
N ALA A 42 10.92 -4.91 12.82
CA ALA A 42 11.22 -3.49 12.99
C ALA A 42 12.14 -3.26 14.21
N ASP A 43 11.88 -3.94 15.33
CA ASP A 43 12.70 -3.90 16.53
C ASP A 43 14.10 -4.48 16.28
N GLN A 44 14.21 -5.52 15.45
CA GLN A 44 15.51 -6.05 15.03
C GLN A 44 16.30 -5.04 14.19
N VAL A 45 15.64 -4.33 13.28
CA VAL A 45 16.28 -3.24 12.52
C VAL A 45 16.77 -2.13 13.46
N LEU A 46 15.95 -1.72 14.43
CA LEU A 46 16.34 -0.73 15.44
C LEU A 46 17.55 -1.22 16.26
N ALA A 47 17.56 -2.48 16.70
CA ALA A 47 18.69 -3.04 17.44
C ALA A 47 20.00 -3.06 16.62
N ASN A 48 19.91 -3.18 15.30
CA ASN A 48 21.08 -3.16 14.40
C ASN A 48 21.57 -1.75 14.05
N ILE A 49 20.77 -0.71 14.28
CA ILE A 49 21.21 0.69 14.16
C ILE A 49 22.13 1.07 15.34
N ASP A 50 22.11 0.30 16.43
CA ASP A 50 22.57 0.68 17.76
C ASP A 50 24.10 0.61 17.97
N ASP A 51 24.87 1.24 17.08
CA ASP A 51 26.32 1.39 17.26
C ASP A 51 26.67 2.40 18.39
N ASP A 52 25.74 3.28 18.80
CA ASP A 52 25.97 4.37 19.78
C ASP A 52 24.74 4.76 20.64
N GLY A 53 23.75 3.87 20.86
CA GLY A 53 22.55 4.20 21.66
C GLY A 53 21.53 5.07 20.92
N GLU A 54 21.68 5.24 19.60
CA GLU A 54 20.77 6.05 18.78
C GLU A 54 19.36 5.45 18.78
N ALA A 55 19.26 4.14 18.65
CA ALA A 55 17.99 3.42 18.60
C ALA A 55 17.26 3.51 19.95
N GLU A 56 17.98 3.42 21.07
CA GLU A 56 17.41 3.52 22.42
C GLU A 56 16.72 4.87 22.68
N ASN A 57 17.18 5.93 22.00
CA ASN A 57 16.65 7.28 22.11
C ASN A 57 15.56 7.59 21.06
N MET A 58 15.29 6.67 20.14
CA MET A 58 14.28 6.88 19.11
C MET A 58 12.87 6.73 19.69
N ARG A 59 12.11 7.83 19.71
CA ARG A 59 10.77 7.89 20.33
C ARG A 59 9.62 8.10 19.34
N TYR A 60 9.93 8.55 18.13
CA TYR A 60 8.92 8.97 17.16
C TYR A 60 9.23 8.41 15.78
N VAL A 61 8.16 8.00 15.08
CA VAL A 61 8.16 7.66 13.67
C VAL A 61 7.28 8.66 12.95
N MET A 62 7.80 9.30 11.93
CA MET A 62 7.05 10.17 11.04
C MET A 62 6.83 9.43 9.73
N VAL A 63 5.58 9.40 9.27
CA VAL A 63 5.18 8.83 7.97
C VAL A 63 4.23 9.77 7.28
N ASN A 64 4.25 9.77 5.95
CA ASN A 64 3.31 10.55 5.16
C ASN A 64 2.74 9.75 3.98
N TRP A 65 1.92 10.43 3.18
CA TRP A 65 1.24 9.81 2.06
C TRP A 65 2.16 9.49 0.88
N GLU A 66 3.22 10.28 0.65
CA GLU A 66 4.18 10.08 -0.44
C GLU A 66 4.98 8.79 -0.21
N MET A 67 5.44 8.59 1.02
CA MET A 67 6.08 7.36 1.48
C MET A 67 5.17 6.16 1.22
N ALA A 68 3.90 6.21 1.61
CA ALA A 68 2.98 5.08 1.49
C ALA A 68 2.37 4.87 0.09
N THR A 69 2.63 5.74 -0.88
CA THR A 69 2.00 5.68 -2.21
C THR A 69 2.93 5.06 -3.26
N ILE A 70 2.50 3.95 -3.85
CA ILE A 70 3.18 3.33 -5.01
C ILE A 70 3.18 4.33 -6.18
N GLY A 71 4.34 4.51 -6.81
CA GLY A 71 4.58 5.54 -7.82
C GLY A 71 4.94 6.92 -7.25
N SER A 72 5.16 6.99 -5.92
CA SER A 72 5.81 8.11 -5.22
C SER A 72 7.08 7.60 -4.53
N GLU A 73 7.29 7.86 -3.23
CA GLU A 73 8.54 7.50 -2.54
C GLU A 73 8.58 6.02 -2.12
N PHE A 74 7.44 5.32 -2.11
CA PHE A 74 7.38 3.90 -1.73
C PHE A 74 8.39 3.05 -2.53
N GLY A 75 8.44 3.25 -3.85
CA GLY A 75 9.34 2.49 -4.72
C GLY A 75 10.82 2.77 -4.46
N ALA A 76 11.16 3.99 -4.04
CA ALA A 76 12.54 4.32 -3.68
C ALA A 76 12.97 3.57 -2.41
N GLN A 77 12.08 3.46 -1.41
CA GLN A 77 12.37 2.72 -0.18
C GLN A 77 12.68 1.26 -0.47
N VAL A 78 11.94 0.63 -1.39
CA VAL A 78 12.19 -0.76 -1.81
C VAL A 78 13.57 -0.91 -2.48
N VAL A 79 14.07 0.09 -3.19
CA VAL A 79 15.41 0.05 -3.80
C VAL A 79 16.54 0.11 -2.76
N PHE A 80 16.28 0.69 -1.59
CA PHE A 80 17.24 0.77 -0.48
C PHE A 80 17.19 -0.42 0.49
N ASP A 81 16.23 -1.34 0.28
CA ASP A 81 16.10 -2.59 1.01
C ASP A 81 16.65 -3.74 0.16
N ASP A 82 17.80 -4.29 0.58
CA ASP A 82 18.52 -5.33 -0.17
C ASP A 82 17.80 -6.69 -0.16
N ASP A 83 16.82 -6.88 0.73
CA ASP A 83 16.14 -8.16 0.93
C ASP A 83 14.87 -8.30 0.07
N THR A 84 14.44 -7.23 -0.60
CA THR A 84 13.14 -7.21 -1.29
C THR A 84 13.16 -6.49 -2.63
N THR A 85 12.11 -6.72 -3.41
CA THR A 85 11.93 -6.15 -4.75
C THR A 85 10.53 -5.57 -4.89
N ALA A 86 10.32 -4.72 -5.91
CA ALA A 86 9.02 -4.08 -6.15
C ALA A 86 7.87 -5.11 -6.27
N SER A 87 8.13 -6.27 -6.89
CA SER A 87 7.14 -7.34 -7.07
C SER A 87 6.69 -7.99 -5.76
N ASP A 88 7.47 -7.88 -4.68
CA ASP A 88 7.07 -8.39 -3.36
C ASP A 88 5.97 -7.52 -2.73
N TYR A 89 5.79 -6.29 -3.20
CA TYR A 89 4.85 -5.32 -2.65
C TYR A 89 3.70 -4.99 -3.59
N TYR A 90 3.91 -4.98 -4.90
CA TYR A 90 2.87 -4.59 -5.84
C TYR A 90 3.06 -5.17 -7.25
N GLY A 91 1.92 -5.43 -7.90
CA GLY A 91 1.80 -5.85 -9.29
C GLY A 91 1.19 -4.76 -10.15
N ALA A 92 1.46 -4.80 -11.45
CA ALA A 92 0.77 -3.94 -12.41
C ALA A 92 -0.52 -4.62 -12.90
N THR A 93 -1.65 -3.96 -12.68
CA THR A 93 -2.92 -4.33 -13.32
C THR A 93 -3.15 -3.42 -14.52
N LEU A 94 -3.39 -4.01 -15.68
CA LEU A 94 -3.56 -3.32 -16.94
C LEU A 94 -5.05 -3.10 -17.26
N ARG A 95 -5.32 -2.17 -18.17
CA ARG A 95 -6.62 -1.96 -18.79
C ARG A 95 -6.46 -2.06 -20.30
N GLU A 96 -7.32 -2.84 -20.91
CA GLU A 96 -7.45 -2.87 -22.36
C GLU A 96 -8.18 -1.61 -22.86
N THR A 97 -7.64 -0.99 -23.91
CA THR A 97 -8.25 0.15 -24.62
C THR A 97 -8.18 -0.13 -26.11
N GLN A 98 -9.31 0.03 -26.81
CA GLN A 98 -9.34 -0.10 -28.26
C GLN A 98 -8.82 1.19 -28.91
N THR A 99 -7.93 1.05 -29.88
CA THR A 99 -7.50 2.15 -30.74
C THR A 99 -8.57 2.50 -31.75
N ALA A 100 -8.47 3.70 -32.35
CA ALA A 100 -9.34 4.11 -33.46
C ALA A 100 -9.26 3.17 -34.69
N GLN A 101 -8.25 2.31 -34.76
CA GLN A 101 -8.05 1.29 -35.80
C GLN A 101 -8.53 -0.10 -35.37
N GLY A 102 -9.20 -0.24 -34.22
CA GLY A 102 -9.74 -1.51 -33.71
C GLY A 102 -8.70 -2.45 -33.08
N GLN A 103 -7.45 -2.02 -32.92
CA GLN A 103 -6.43 -2.81 -32.22
C GLN A 103 -6.50 -2.60 -30.71
N SER A 104 -6.38 -3.68 -29.94
CA SER A 104 -6.26 -3.65 -28.48
C SER A 104 -4.90 -3.10 -28.04
N ARG A 105 -4.91 -2.17 -27.09
CA ARG A 105 -3.74 -1.67 -26.38
C ARG A 105 -3.93 -1.85 -24.88
N TYR A 106 -2.89 -2.31 -24.20
CA TYR A 106 -2.88 -2.46 -22.75
C TYR A 106 -2.11 -1.32 -22.12
N ASN A 107 -2.75 -0.59 -21.21
CA ASN A 107 -2.14 0.51 -20.46
C ASN A 107 -2.24 0.22 -18.96
N LEU A 108 -1.31 0.74 -18.16
CA LEU A 108 -1.38 0.61 -16.70
C LEU A 108 -2.68 1.21 -16.16
N ALA A 109 -3.52 0.37 -15.55
CA ALA A 109 -4.71 0.80 -14.84
C ALA A 109 -4.33 1.30 -13.45
N PHE A 110 -3.71 0.46 -12.63
CA PHE A 110 -3.22 0.80 -11.29
C PHE A 110 -2.24 -0.29 -10.83
N TYR A 111 -1.66 -0.09 -9.65
CA TYR A 111 -0.86 -1.11 -8.97
C TYR A 111 -1.69 -1.79 -7.88
N ASP A 112 -2.00 -3.06 -8.08
CA ASP A 112 -2.50 -3.95 -7.04
C ASP A 112 -1.37 -4.28 -6.06
N LYS A 113 -1.72 -4.58 -4.81
CA LYS A 113 -0.79 -4.65 -3.68
C LYS A 113 -0.73 -6.08 -3.17
N GLU A 114 0.48 -6.55 -2.95
CA GLU A 114 0.73 -7.82 -2.31
C GLU A 114 0.66 -7.68 -0.79
N GLN A 115 0.55 -8.81 -0.09
CA GLN A 115 0.34 -8.80 1.36
C GLN A 115 1.44 -8.06 2.11
N ARG A 116 2.70 -8.20 1.65
CA ARG A 116 3.87 -7.52 2.24
C ARG A 116 3.73 -5.99 2.27
N TYR A 117 3.07 -5.39 1.28
CA TYR A 117 2.77 -3.95 1.29
C TYR A 117 1.94 -3.58 2.51
N TYR A 118 0.90 -4.35 2.82
CA TYR A 118 0.01 -4.07 3.93
C TYR A 118 0.62 -4.37 5.31
N GLU A 119 1.57 -5.30 5.35
CA GLU A 119 2.30 -5.69 6.56
C GLU A 119 3.41 -4.71 6.93
N SER A 120 3.92 -3.94 5.96
CA SER A 120 4.95 -2.93 6.22
C SER A 120 4.55 -1.98 7.34
N MET A 121 5.50 -1.69 8.24
CA MET A 121 5.34 -0.69 9.30
C MET A 121 4.82 0.64 8.76
N LEU A 122 5.33 1.08 7.61
CA LEU A 122 4.89 2.27 6.90
C LEU A 122 3.38 2.27 6.63
N VAL A 123 2.86 1.22 6.01
CA VAL A 123 1.45 1.16 5.63
C VAL A 123 0.57 0.99 6.87
N ARG A 124 1.01 0.19 7.86
CA ARG A 124 0.30 0.01 9.13
C ARG A 124 0.19 1.31 9.92
N LEU A 125 1.26 2.11 9.98
CA LEU A 125 1.27 3.42 10.61
C LEU A 125 0.46 4.45 9.83
N TYR A 126 0.63 4.53 8.51
CA TYR A 126 0.00 5.58 7.70
C TYR A 126 -1.47 5.29 7.37
N LYS A 127 -1.81 4.13 6.81
CA LYS A 127 -3.18 3.83 6.36
C LYS A 127 -4.10 3.40 7.49
N TYR A 128 -3.57 2.64 8.45
CA TYR A 128 -4.36 2.03 9.50
C TYR A 128 -4.19 2.71 10.86
N HIS A 129 -3.25 3.65 10.98
CA HIS A 129 -2.95 4.35 12.24
C HIS A 129 -2.67 3.38 13.39
N GLY A 130 -2.02 2.25 13.08
CA GLY A 130 -1.74 1.16 14.01
C GLY A 130 -2.92 0.25 14.34
N SER A 131 -4.11 0.50 13.79
CA SER A 131 -5.26 -0.40 13.97
C SER A 131 -5.15 -1.66 13.10
N ARG A 132 -5.88 -2.71 13.49
CA ARG A 132 -6.06 -3.92 12.69
C ARG A 132 -6.72 -3.57 11.34
N ALA A 133 -6.30 -4.28 10.29
CA ALA A 133 -6.91 -4.19 8.97
C ALA A 133 -7.39 -5.56 8.50
N GLU A 134 -8.47 -5.56 7.76
CA GLU A 134 -9.18 -6.74 7.29
C GLU A 134 -9.51 -6.57 5.81
N PRO A 135 -9.63 -7.66 5.03
CA PRO A 135 -10.09 -7.64 3.64
C PRO A 135 -11.59 -7.30 3.52
N THR A 136 -12.17 -6.59 4.49
CA THR A 136 -13.61 -6.39 4.62
C THR A 136 -14.01 -4.93 4.50
N VAL A 137 -15.25 -4.71 4.03
CA VAL A 137 -15.89 -3.41 3.94
C VAL A 137 -17.26 -3.44 4.60
N ASN A 138 -17.59 -2.39 5.34
CA ASN A 138 -18.92 -2.21 5.91
C ASN A 138 -19.89 -1.69 4.84
N THR A 139 -20.95 -2.44 4.60
CA THR A 139 -22.04 -2.09 3.67
C THR A 139 -23.36 -1.93 4.41
N LEU A 140 -24.40 -1.47 3.71
CA LEU A 140 -25.77 -1.44 4.26
C LEU A 140 -26.29 -2.84 4.65
N PHE A 141 -25.67 -3.90 4.13
CA PHE A 141 -26.04 -5.29 4.34
C PHE A 141 -25.09 -6.02 5.29
N GLY A 142 -24.30 -5.27 6.07
CA GLY A 142 -23.29 -5.81 6.98
C GLY A 142 -21.87 -5.77 6.40
N GLU A 143 -20.95 -6.35 7.15
CA GLU A 143 -19.56 -6.53 6.74
C GLU A 143 -19.47 -7.53 5.58
N ARG A 144 -18.67 -7.22 4.57
CA ARG A 144 -18.47 -8.07 3.39
C ARG A 144 -17.01 -8.16 3.03
N VAL A 145 -16.57 -9.34 2.61
CA VAL A 145 -15.20 -9.59 2.12
C VAL A 145 -15.07 -9.03 0.70
N VAL A 146 -14.02 -8.28 0.43
CA VAL A 146 -13.72 -7.69 -0.87
C VAL A 146 -12.86 -8.65 -1.68
N VAL A 147 -13.28 -8.93 -2.91
CA VAL A 147 -12.54 -9.74 -3.88
C VAL A 147 -12.23 -8.88 -5.10
N PHE A 148 -10.98 -8.89 -5.50
CA PHE A 148 -10.48 -8.31 -6.74
C PHE A 148 -10.54 -9.39 -7.83
N ASP A 149 -11.46 -9.21 -8.76
CA ASP A 149 -11.71 -10.05 -9.93
C ASP A 149 -11.00 -9.44 -11.14
N TYR A 150 -10.21 -10.23 -11.86
CA TYR A 150 -9.43 -9.79 -13.01
C TYR A 150 -9.19 -10.93 -14.00
N ASP A 151 -8.98 -10.56 -15.26
CA ASP A 151 -8.59 -11.47 -16.32
C ASP A 151 -7.06 -11.50 -16.47
N THR A 152 -6.54 -12.48 -17.19
CA THR A 152 -5.12 -12.54 -17.54
C THR A 152 -4.88 -12.52 -19.04
N VAL A 153 -3.84 -11.81 -19.47
CA VAL A 153 -3.35 -11.86 -20.86
C VAL A 153 -1.88 -12.26 -20.87
N SER A 154 -1.50 -13.14 -21.79
CA SER A 154 -0.10 -13.50 -21.98
C SER A 154 0.57 -12.59 -23.00
N SER A 155 1.86 -12.33 -22.79
CA SER A 155 2.75 -11.72 -23.79
C SER A 155 2.74 -12.53 -25.09
N GLN A 156 3.15 -11.91 -26.21
CA GLN A 156 3.17 -12.53 -27.54
C GLN A 156 4.02 -13.80 -27.60
N ASP A 157 5.06 -13.89 -26.77
CA ASP A 157 5.97 -15.03 -26.63
C ASP A 157 5.50 -16.05 -25.58
N GLY A 158 4.41 -15.78 -24.86
CA GLY A 158 3.87 -16.62 -23.79
C GLY A 158 4.72 -16.65 -22.51
N SER A 159 5.78 -15.85 -22.41
CA SER A 159 6.73 -15.90 -21.29
C SER A 159 6.21 -15.26 -20.01
N THR A 160 5.33 -14.27 -20.15
CA THR A 160 4.82 -13.45 -19.05
C THR A 160 3.31 -13.31 -19.13
N THR A 161 2.64 -13.48 -17.99
CA THR A 161 1.21 -13.26 -17.84
C THR A 161 0.96 -11.97 -17.08
N TYR A 162 0.06 -11.14 -17.59
CA TYR A 162 -0.32 -9.85 -17.01
C TYR A 162 -1.76 -9.87 -16.52
N LYS A 163 -2.02 -9.24 -15.38
CA LYS A 163 -3.37 -8.98 -14.87
C LYS A 163 -4.01 -7.87 -15.71
N VAL A 164 -5.26 -8.06 -16.11
CA VAL A 164 -6.04 -7.09 -16.89
C VAL A 164 -7.41 -6.95 -16.26
N LEU A 165 -7.91 -5.72 -16.19
CA LEU A 165 -9.28 -5.47 -15.79
C LEU A 165 -10.27 -6.19 -16.72
N PRO A 166 -11.34 -6.78 -16.17
CA PRO A 166 -12.29 -7.51 -16.97
C PRO A 166 -13.05 -6.56 -17.90
N THR A 167 -13.34 -7.01 -19.13
CA THR A 167 -14.01 -6.21 -20.17
C THR A 167 -15.41 -6.73 -20.47
N GLY A 168 -16.37 -5.83 -20.70
CA GLY A 168 -17.76 -6.18 -21.00
C GLY A 168 -18.76 -5.27 -20.29
N GLU A 169 -20.02 -5.34 -20.71
CA GLU A 169 -21.09 -4.44 -20.23
C GLU A 169 -21.43 -4.63 -18.74
N ASN A 170 -21.19 -5.82 -18.20
CA ASN A 170 -21.41 -6.17 -16.78
C ASN A 170 -20.12 -6.62 -16.06
N ALA A 171 -18.95 -6.39 -16.65
CA ALA A 171 -17.68 -6.76 -16.05
C ALA A 171 -17.35 -5.82 -14.88
N THR A 172 -17.11 -6.39 -13.70
CA THR A 172 -16.75 -5.63 -12.51
C THR A 172 -15.49 -6.20 -11.90
N ALA A 173 -14.47 -5.36 -11.72
CA ALA A 173 -13.22 -5.76 -11.07
C ALA A 173 -13.37 -6.02 -9.56
N ILE A 174 -14.48 -5.58 -8.96
CA ILE A 174 -14.74 -5.71 -7.52
C ILE A 174 -15.98 -6.54 -7.29
N ARG A 175 -15.82 -7.57 -6.47
CA ARG A 175 -16.92 -8.35 -5.92
C ARG A 175 -16.88 -8.29 -4.40
N THR A 176 -18.04 -8.52 -3.80
CA THR A 176 -18.13 -8.60 -2.34
C THR A 176 -18.93 -9.81 -1.90
N PHE A 177 -18.44 -10.51 -0.88
CA PHE A 177 -19.01 -11.76 -0.38
C PHE A 177 -19.43 -11.62 1.08
N ALA A 178 -20.41 -12.41 1.50
CA ALA A 178 -20.96 -12.31 2.85
C ALA A 178 -20.00 -12.82 3.94
N ASN A 179 -19.08 -13.71 3.59
CA ASN A 179 -18.09 -14.29 4.50
C ASN A 179 -16.86 -14.75 3.71
N GLU A 180 -15.81 -15.11 4.44
CA GLU A 180 -14.53 -15.53 3.86
C GLU A 180 -14.62 -16.87 3.12
N SER A 181 -15.40 -17.83 3.62
CA SER A 181 -15.58 -19.12 2.95
C SER A 181 -16.14 -18.98 1.54
N ALA A 182 -17.18 -18.17 1.36
CA ALA A 182 -17.77 -17.89 0.04
C ALA A 182 -16.83 -17.10 -0.88
N ALA A 183 -16.01 -16.21 -0.31
CA ALA A 183 -15.00 -15.48 -1.08
C ALA A 183 -13.89 -16.41 -1.60
N ARG A 184 -13.42 -17.33 -0.74
CA ARG A 184 -12.40 -18.33 -1.09
C ARG A 184 -12.92 -19.31 -2.15
N GLU A 185 -14.13 -19.81 -1.98
CA GLU A 185 -14.79 -20.68 -2.97
C GLU A 185 -14.86 -20.01 -4.35
N PHE A 186 -15.29 -18.74 -4.41
CA PHE A 186 -15.30 -18.00 -5.67
C PHE A 186 -13.91 -17.83 -6.28
N VAL A 187 -12.90 -17.47 -5.47
CA VAL A 187 -11.52 -17.29 -5.94
C VAL A 187 -10.95 -18.60 -6.50
N GLU A 188 -11.25 -19.73 -5.85
CA GLU A 188 -10.86 -21.06 -6.32
C GLU A 188 -11.57 -21.47 -7.61
N GLU A 189 -12.85 -21.15 -7.77
CA GLU A 189 -13.65 -21.45 -8.98
C GLU A 189 -13.28 -20.58 -10.18
N ASP A 190 -13.08 -19.29 -9.97
CA ASP A 190 -12.76 -18.30 -11.00
C ASP A 190 -11.34 -18.52 -11.57
N GLY A 191 -10.39 -18.87 -10.70
CA GLY A 191 -9.02 -19.23 -11.07
C GLY A 191 -8.08 -18.05 -11.33
N THR A 192 -8.60 -16.82 -11.45
CA THR A 192 -7.78 -15.60 -11.57
C THR A 192 -8.03 -14.61 -10.45
N ALA A 193 -9.23 -14.51 -9.88
CA ALA A 193 -9.54 -13.58 -8.78
C ALA A 193 -8.66 -13.74 -7.53
N GLN A 194 -8.67 -12.72 -6.66
CA GLN A 194 -8.00 -12.76 -5.36
C GLN A 194 -8.77 -12.00 -4.28
N ILE A 195 -8.60 -12.37 -3.01
CA ILE A 195 -9.14 -11.62 -1.88
C ILE A 195 -8.29 -10.37 -1.66
N GLY A 196 -8.94 -9.20 -1.52
CA GLY A 196 -8.26 -7.94 -1.23
C GLY A 196 -7.20 -7.57 -2.25
N GLY A 197 -6.05 -7.06 -1.78
CA GLY A 197 -4.94 -6.64 -2.64
C GLY A 197 -5.14 -5.31 -3.35
N ILE A 198 -6.11 -4.51 -2.90
CA ILE A 198 -6.51 -3.26 -3.53
C ILE A 198 -6.82 -2.18 -2.48
N GLY A 199 -6.55 -0.91 -2.81
CA GLY A 199 -6.85 0.22 -1.95
C GLY A 199 -6.32 0.06 -0.51
N ALA A 200 -7.24 -0.01 0.46
CA ALA A 200 -6.95 -0.21 1.88
C ALA A 200 -7.26 -1.63 2.38
N PHE A 201 -7.64 -2.55 1.50
CA PHE A 201 -8.07 -3.91 1.84
C PHE A 201 -6.90 -4.88 1.61
N PRO A 202 -6.26 -5.41 2.67
CA PRO A 202 -5.18 -6.39 2.54
C PRO A 202 -5.69 -7.71 1.98
N LYS A 203 -4.79 -8.63 1.58
CA LYS A 203 -5.17 -9.97 1.12
C LYS A 203 -5.53 -10.88 2.28
N GLU A 204 -4.84 -10.68 3.41
CA GLU A 204 -5.04 -11.38 4.66
C GLU A 204 -5.14 -10.38 5.84
N PRO A 205 -5.74 -10.77 6.97
CA PRO A 205 -5.85 -9.89 8.13
C PRO A 205 -4.48 -9.40 8.64
N VAL A 206 -4.32 -8.08 8.80
CA VAL A 206 -3.10 -7.47 9.34
C VAL A 206 -3.33 -7.09 10.81
N PRO A 207 -2.56 -7.61 11.77
CA PRO A 207 -2.75 -7.32 13.18
C PRO A 207 -2.49 -5.85 13.53
N ALA A 208 -3.18 -5.36 14.56
CA ALA A 208 -2.91 -4.04 15.12
C ALA A 208 -1.46 -3.96 15.64
N LEU A 209 -0.87 -2.76 15.56
CA LEU A 209 0.37 -2.45 16.25
C LEU A 209 0.09 -2.36 17.76
N GLN A 210 0.98 -2.91 18.57
CA GLN A 210 0.86 -2.94 20.02
C GLN A 210 1.73 -1.88 20.69
N HIS A 211 2.86 -1.54 20.06
CA HIS A 211 3.89 -0.66 20.64
C HIS A 211 3.86 0.76 20.06
N TYR A 212 2.93 1.06 19.15
CA TYR A 212 2.81 2.35 18.49
C TYR A 212 1.47 3.01 18.78
N ARG A 213 1.50 4.31 19.05
CA ARG A 213 0.32 5.15 19.18
C ARG A 213 0.50 6.42 18.36
N MET A 214 -0.53 6.80 17.61
CA MET A 214 -0.55 8.10 16.97
C MET A 214 -0.56 9.21 18.03
N VAL A 215 0.39 10.14 17.94
CA VAL A 215 0.53 11.28 18.87
C VAL A 215 0.30 12.63 18.21
N SER A 216 0.41 12.69 16.88
CA SER A 216 0.22 13.92 16.10
C SER A 216 -0.18 13.58 14.67
N THR A 217 -0.90 14.50 14.03
CA THR A 217 -1.25 14.48 12.60
C THR A 217 -1.23 15.90 12.08
N SER A 218 -0.86 16.10 10.82
CA SER A 218 -1.06 17.39 10.17
C SER A 218 -2.54 17.63 9.88
N GLU A 219 -2.95 18.91 9.82
CA GLU A 219 -4.29 19.31 9.38
C GLU A 219 -4.46 19.20 7.85
N THR A 220 -3.34 19.09 7.12
CA THR A 220 -3.32 18.98 5.66
C THR A 220 -3.63 17.57 5.22
N SER A 221 -4.77 17.41 4.54
CA SER A 221 -5.13 16.13 3.93
C SER A 221 -4.23 15.83 2.73
N ALA A 222 -3.87 14.55 2.54
CA ALA A 222 -3.24 14.07 1.30
C ALA A 222 -4.08 14.42 0.04
N TYR A 223 -5.41 14.54 0.19
CA TYR A 223 -6.31 15.01 -0.86
C TYR A 223 -6.08 16.48 -1.29
N ALA A 224 -5.26 17.27 -0.60
CA ALA A 224 -4.83 18.57 -1.09
C ALA A 224 -3.80 18.44 -2.24
N SER A 225 -3.12 17.29 -2.35
CA SER A 225 -2.15 17.02 -3.41
C SER A 225 -2.81 16.51 -4.68
N SER A 226 -2.51 17.15 -5.82
CA SER A 226 -3.00 16.73 -7.13
C SER A 226 -2.43 15.37 -7.57
N SER A 227 -1.20 15.02 -7.19
CA SER A 227 -0.61 13.72 -7.50
C SER A 227 -1.29 12.60 -6.71
N TYR A 228 -1.56 12.81 -5.42
CA TYR A 228 -2.30 11.87 -4.59
C TYR A 228 -3.72 11.67 -5.12
N GLN A 229 -4.45 12.76 -5.41
CA GLN A 229 -5.78 12.70 -6.01
C GLN A 229 -5.77 11.89 -7.30
N ARG A 230 -4.83 12.13 -8.21
CA ARG A 230 -4.72 11.39 -9.48
C ARG A 230 -4.50 9.90 -9.25
N SER A 231 -3.63 9.52 -8.31
CA SER A 231 -3.37 8.11 -7.99
C SER A 231 -4.62 7.42 -7.46
N VAL A 232 -5.27 8.00 -6.44
CA VAL A 232 -6.50 7.46 -5.85
C VAL A 232 -7.65 7.43 -6.85
N LEU A 233 -7.81 8.50 -7.65
CA LEU A 233 -8.86 8.56 -8.67
C LEU A 233 -8.66 7.49 -9.74
N ARG A 234 -7.42 7.27 -10.19
CA ARG A 234 -7.10 6.26 -11.21
C ARG A 234 -7.45 4.85 -10.73
N GLU A 235 -7.07 4.48 -9.51
CA GLU A 235 -7.44 3.20 -8.88
C GLU A 235 -8.96 3.10 -8.71
N SER A 236 -9.60 4.14 -8.17
CA SER A 236 -11.05 4.15 -7.93
C SER A 236 -11.90 4.05 -9.21
N GLN A 237 -11.50 4.74 -10.28
CA GLN A 237 -12.16 4.69 -11.59
C GLN A 237 -11.95 3.34 -12.28
N SER A 238 -10.85 2.66 -11.96
CA SER A 238 -10.56 1.33 -12.48
C SER A 238 -11.34 0.24 -11.78
N LEU A 239 -11.58 0.41 -10.48
CA LEU A 239 -12.30 -0.56 -9.66
C LEU A 239 -13.81 -0.26 -9.54
N GLY A 240 -14.29 0.85 -10.11
CA GLY A 240 -15.68 1.30 -9.91
C GLY A 240 -15.98 1.68 -8.45
N LEU A 241 -14.95 1.97 -7.65
CA LEU A 241 -15.07 2.29 -6.23
C LEU A 241 -15.18 3.79 -6.01
N ARG A 242 -15.79 4.18 -4.88
CA ARG A 242 -15.68 5.57 -4.40
C ARG A 242 -14.23 5.82 -3.95
N PRO A 243 -13.63 7.00 -4.22
CA PRO A 243 -12.26 7.33 -3.80
C PRO A 243 -11.98 7.16 -2.30
N ARG A 244 -13.02 7.26 -1.46
CA ARG A 244 -12.94 7.07 0.00
C ARG A 244 -12.77 5.61 0.43
N CYS A 245 -13.01 4.64 -0.44
CA CYS A 245 -12.71 3.23 -0.15
C CYS A 245 -11.22 2.91 -0.34
N CYS A 246 -10.53 3.71 -1.15
CA CYS A 246 -9.09 3.57 -1.41
C CYS A 246 -8.23 4.36 -0.40
N SER A 247 -8.83 5.23 0.42
CA SER A 247 -8.14 5.92 1.52
C SER A 247 -9.03 6.02 2.78
N ARG A 248 -8.51 5.56 3.92
CA ARG A 248 -9.22 5.66 5.21
C ARG A 248 -8.90 7.03 5.82
N ARG A 249 -9.91 7.87 6.07
CA ARG A 249 -9.72 9.12 6.83
C ARG A 249 -9.54 8.80 8.31
N SER A 250 -8.58 9.43 8.99
CA SER A 250 -8.72 9.65 10.43
C SER A 250 -9.94 10.54 10.62
N ARG A 251 -10.90 10.11 11.43
CA ARG A 251 -11.80 11.06 12.09
C ARG A 251 -10.99 11.64 13.25
N SER A 252 -10.73 12.93 13.20
CA SER A 252 -10.33 13.68 14.39
C SER A 252 -11.41 13.47 15.45
N GLY A 253 -10.99 12.98 16.62
CA GLY A 253 -11.76 13.10 17.86
C GLY A 253 -11.55 14.48 18.45
#